data_AF-A0A4Y4B051-F1
#
_entry.id   AF-A0A4Y4B051-F1
#
_cell.length_a   1.000
_cell.length_b   1.000
_cell.length_c   1.000
_cell.angle_alpha   90.00
_cell.angle_beta   90.00
_cell.angle_gamma   90.00
#
_symmetry.space_group_name_H-M   'P 1'
#
loop_
_entity.id
_entity.type
_entity.pdbx_description
1 polymer ?
#
loop_
_entity_poly.entity_id
_entity_poly.type
_entity_poly.pdbx_seq_one_letter_code
_entity_poly.pdbx_strand_id
1 'polypeptide(L)'
;MDEIFLTIILILVVLIPTAFCIWLVYILYSIPAKSGQKKLGIFLSSIVGLFFIYIAVSMIFEDELFSKNEAENLLAEQNITLNNDFELLENKSMSAIGDYYHTFTLKITAEDKIKIINEIKSSKNFNLDSKIENYFDNREDYYNGPKRIKNYETEKQFVRELFEPQGKGNAPTWRKIEVDKNENTLTFEDIAE
;
A
#
# COMPACT_ATOMS: atom_id res chain seq x y z
N MET A 1 -13.60 -27.29 -10.73
CA MET A 1 -14.48 -26.74 -9.69
C MET A 1 -15.50 -25.91 -10.44
N ASP A 2 -16.79 -26.22 -10.33
CA ASP A 2 -17.81 -25.58 -11.17
C ASP A 2 -17.92 -24.08 -10.85
N GLU A 3 -18.07 -23.22 -11.86
CA GLU A 3 -18.15 -21.75 -11.68
C GLU A 3 -19.25 -21.34 -10.67
N ILE A 4 -20.36 -22.07 -10.67
CA ILE A 4 -21.46 -21.88 -9.71
C ILE A 4 -21.00 -22.14 -8.28
N PHE A 5 -20.22 -23.21 -8.07
CA PHE A 5 -19.70 -23.55 -6.75
C PHE A 5 -18.72 -22.49 -6.23
N LEU A 6 -17.84 -21.98 -7.08
CA LEU A 6 -16.92 -20.88 -6.73
C LEU A 6 -17.67 -19.59 -6.39
N THR A 7 -18.73 -19.27 -7.15
CA THR A 7 -19.59 -18.11 -6.89
C THR A 7 -20.30 -18.23 -5.53
N ILE A 8 -20.82 -19.41 -5.19
CA ILE A 8 -21.44 -19.65 -3.88
C ILE A 8 -20.43 -19.45 -2.75
N ILE A 9 -19.20 -19.94 -2.90
CA ILE A 9 -18.13 -19.74 -1.90
C ILE A 9 -17.85 -18.25 -1.70
N LEU A 10 -17.68 -17.48 -2.78
CA LEU A 10 -17.42 -16.04 -2.69
C LEU A 10 -18.53 -15.29 -1.95
N ILE A 11 -19.80 -15.64 -2.22
CA ILE A 11 -20.95 -15.05 -1.51
C ILE A 11 -20.89 -15.38 -0.02
N LEU A 12 -20.60 -16.63 0.34
CA LEU A 12 -20.52 -17.06 1.74
C LEU A 12 -19.38 -16.38 2.51
N VAL A 13 -18.24 -16.14 1.85
CA VAL A 13 -17.09 -15.42 2.44
C VAL A 13 -17.47 -14.00 2.86
N VAL A 14 -18.40 -13.34 2.16
CA VAL A 14 -18.88 -12.00 2.54
C VAL A 14 -20.03 -12.08 3.55
N LEU A 15 -20.98 -13.00 3.36
CA LEU A 15 -22.18 -13.08 4.19
C LEU A 15 -21.91 -13.56 5.61
N ILE A 16 -21.02 -14.55 5.80
CA ILE A 16 -20.75 -15.12 7.13
C ILE A 16 -20.15 -14.08 8.09
N PRO A 17 -19.08 -13.32 7.73
CA PRO A 17 -18.56 -12.26 8.59
C PRO A 17 -19.58 -11.16 8.84
N THR A 18 -20.34 -10.77 7.82
CA THR A 18 -21.37 -9.73 7.96
C THR A 18 -22.46 -10.15 8.95
N ALA A 19 -22.94 -11.38 8.85
CA ALA A 19 -23.92 -11.94 9.78
C ALA A 19 -23.35 -12.04 11.20
N PHE A 20 -22.08 -12.40 11.35
CA PHE A 20 -21.39 -12.43 12.64
C PHE A 20 -21.32 -11.04 13.29
N CYS A 21 -20.96 -10.00 12.52
CA CYS A 21 -20.93 -8.61 13.02
C CYS A 21 -22.31 -8.15 13.51
N ILE A 22 -23.37 -8.40 12.72
CA ILE A 22 -24.75 -8.06 13.09
C ILE A 22 -25.18 -8.82 14.34
N TRP A 23 -24.88 -10.11 14.42
CA TRP A 23 -25.18 -10.96 15.57
C TRP A 23 -24.48 -10.48 16.83
N LEU A 24 -23.21 -10.08 16.75
CA LEU A 24 -22.46 -9.55 17.89
C LEU A 24 -23.08 -8.25 18.42
N VAL A 25 -23.39 -7.30 17.53
CA VAL A 25 -24.07 -6.04 17.88
C VAL A 25 -25.41 -6.34 18.55
N TYR A 26 -26.19 -7.28 18.01
CA TYR A 26 -27.47 -7.70 18.57
C TYR A 26 -27.34 -8.31 19.97
N ILE A 27 -26.35 -9.17 20.21
CA ILE A 27 -26.11 -9.78 21.53
C ILE A 27 -25.72 -8.73 22.57
N LEU A 28 -24.84 -7.80 22.20
CA LEU A 28 -24.38 -6.72 23.08
C LEU A 28 -25.53 -5.80 23.51
N TYR A 29 -26.53 -5.61 22.65
CA TYR A 29 -27.77 -4.95 23.03
C TYR A 29 -28.67 -5.85 23.90
N SER A 30 -28.88 -7.09 23.46
CA SER A 30 -29.92 -7.98 23.99
C SER A 30 -29.64 -8.49 25.41
N ILE A 31 -28.39 -8.81 25.75
CA ILE A 31 -28.04 -9.33 27.08
C ILE A 31 -28.31 -8.28 28.18
N PRO A 32 -27.78 -7.04 28.11
CA PRO A 32 -28.07 -6.01 29.10
C PRO A 32 -29.53 -5.57 29.07
N ALA A 33 -30.18 -5.55 27.91
CA ALA A 33 -31.59 -5.19 27.82
C ALA A 33 -32.49 -6.18 28.58
N LYS A 34 -32.19 -7.49 28.52
CA LYS A 34 -32.92 -8.54 29.26
C LYS A 34 -32.72 -8.45 30.78
N SER A 35 -31.60 -7.90 31.25
CA SER A 35 -31.35 -7.65 32.69
C SER A 35 -31.86 -6.29 33.18
N GLY A 36 -32.60 -5.55 32.35
CA GLY A 36 -33.15 -4.22 32.67
C GLY A 36 -32.19 -3.05 32.41
N GLN A 37 -30.94 -3.33 32.00
CA GLN A 37 -29.90 -2.34 31.75
C GLN A 37 -29.90 -1.85 30.28
N LYS A 38 -31.05 -1.39 29.78
CA LYS A 38 -31.22 -1.00 28.36
C LYS A 38 -30.21 0.06 27.89
N LYS A 39 -29.91 1.06 28.73
CA LYS A 39 -28.95 2.12 28.37
C LYS A 39 -27.54 1.58 28.14
N LEU A 40 -27.10 0.62 28.95
CA LEU A 40 -25.81 -0.03 28.79
C LEU A 40 -25.76 -0.85 27.50
N GLY A 41 -26.83 -1.60 27.20
CA GLY A 41 -26.95 -2.37 25.95
C GLY A 41 -26.86 -1.47 24.72
N ILE A 42 -27.55 -0.32 24.72
CA ILE A 42 -27.44 0.68 23.64
C ILE A 42 -25.99 1.14 23.51
N PHE A 43 -25.38 1.62 24.59
CA PHE A 43 -24.01 2.13 24.57
C PHE A 43 -23.00 1.12 24.01
N LEU A 44 -23.02 -0.13 24.51
CA LEU A 44 -22.12 -1.19 24.04
C LEU A 44 -22.34 -1.53 22.57
N SER A 45 -23.60 -1.71 22.16
CA SER A 45 -23.95 -2.02 20.77
C SER A 45 -23.58 -0.89 19.81
N SER A 46 -23.72 0.37 20.23
CA SER A 46 -23.32 1.54 19.44
C SER A 46 -21.82 1.62 19.25
N ILE A 47 -21.01 1.42 20.29
CA ILE A 47 -19.54 1.45 20.17
C ILE A 47 -19.06 0.38 19.19
N VAL A 48 -19.52 -0.86 19.36
CA VAL A 48 -19.10 -1.98 18.50
C VAL A 48 -19.65 -1.83 17.08
N GLY A 49 -20.87 -1.33 16.93
CA GLY A 49 -21.45 -1.02 15.62
C GLY A 49 -20.65 0.06 14.89
N LEU A 50 -20.30 1.16 15.57
CA LEU A 50 -19.45 2.21 15.00
C LEU A 50 -18.06 1.70 14.63
N PHE A 51 -17.48 0.81 15.44
CA PHE A 51 -16.20 0.18 15.13
C PHE A 51 -16.26 -0.67 13.85
N PHE A 52 -17.31 -1.47 13.65
CA PHE A 52 -17.47 -2.23 12.41
C PHE A 52 -17.74 -1.35 11.20
N ILE A 53 -18.54 -0.29 11.36
CA ILE A 53 -18.75 0.71 10.31
C ILE A 53 -17.42 1.36 9.94
N TYR A 54 -16.61 1.74 10.92
CA TYR A 54 -15.29 2.31 10.69
C TYR A 54 -14.41 1.36 9.87
N ILE A 55 -14.29 0.08 10.26
CA ILE A 55 -13.51 -0.91 9.49
C ILE A 55 -14.03 -1.03 8.06
N ALA A 56 -15.35 -1.13 7.87
CA ALA A 56 -15.94 -1.27 6.53
C ALA A 56 -15.67 -0.05 5.65
N VAL A 57 -15.80 1.16 6.21
CA VAL A 57 -15.45 2.40 5.53
C VAL A 57 -13.96 2.43 5.20
N SER A 58 -13.08 2.07 6.14
CA SER A 58 -11.64 2.03 5.90
C SER A 58 -11.23 1.06 4.80
N MET A 59 -11.89 -0.10 4.69
CA MET A 59 -11.62 -1.06 3.62
C MET A 59 -12.18 -0.63 2.26
N ILE A 60 -13.36 0.00 2.23
CA ILE A 60 -14.00 0.42 0.97
C ILE A 60 -13.35 1.67 0.40
N PHE A 61 -12.93 2.59 1.26
CA PHE A 61 -12.36 3.88 0.90
C PHE A 61 -10.88 3.97 1.26
N GLU A 62 -10.16 2.84 1.19
CA GLU A 62 -8.73 2.77 1.52
C GLU A 62 -7.93 3.79 0.69
N ASP A 63 -8.24 3.89 -0.60
CA ASP A 63 -7.53 4.78 -1.50
C ASP A 63 -7.78 6.26 -1.20
N GLU A 64 -9.01 6.63 -0.83
CA GLU A 64 -9.38 8.00 -0.49
C GLU A 64 -8.92 8.42 0.92
N LEU A 65 -8.72 7.45 1.81
CA LEU A 65 -8.23 7.68 3.17
C LEU A 65 -6.69 7.74 3.24
N PHE A 66 -6.00 7.41 2.15
CA PHE A 66 -4.54 7.52 2.06
C PHE A 66 -4.06 8.95 2.33
N SER A 67 -3.10 9.07 3.24
CA SER A 67 -2.67 10.33 3.81
C SER A 67 -1.28 10.76 3.31
N LYS A 68 -1.00 12.08 3.39
CA LYS A 68 0.34 12.61 3.10
C LYS A 68 1.42 11.95 3.96
N ASN A 69 1.12 11.69 5.23
CA ASN A 69 2.08 11.07 6.16
C ASN A 69 2.42 9.63 5.75
N GLU A 70 1.45 8.86 5.21
CA GLU A 70 1.73 7.53 4.66
C GLU A 70 2.61 7.61 3.41
N ALA A 71 2.35 8.56 2.50
CA ALA A 71 3.23 8.81 1.36
C ALA A 71 4.66 9.17 1.79
N GLU A 72 4.83 10.04 2.79
CA GLU A 72 6.15 10.40 3.33
C GLU A 72 6.88 9.19 3.92
N ASN A 73 6.18 8.33 4.67
CA ASN A 73 6.77 7.12 5.23
C ASN A 73 7.25 6.17 4.13
N LEU A 74 6.45 5.95 3.08
CA LEU A 74 6.80 5.09 1.95
C LEU A 74 8.02 5.63 1.16
N LEU A 75 8.12 6.95 0.99
CA LEU A 75 9.30 7.59 0.39
C LEU A 75 10.53 7.45 1.29
N ALA A 76 10.37 7.62 2.61
CA ALA A 76 11.46 7.54 3.58
C ALA A 76 12.10 6.14 3.62
N GLU A 77 11.33 5.07 3.39
CA GLU A 77 11.83 3.69 3.28
C GLU A 77 12.82 3.49 2.11
N GLN A 78 12.77 4.37 1.10
CA GLN A 78 13.72 4.45 -0.02
C GLN A 78 14.74 5.59 0.13
N ASN A 79 14.88 6.14 1.33
CA ASN A 79 15.74 7.28 1.66
C ASN A 79 15.43 8.52 0.82
N ILE A 80 14.15 8.77 0.55
CA ILE A 80 13.67 10.01 -0.08
C ILE A 80 12.86 10.78 0.96
N THR A 81 13.17 12.07 1.11
CA THR A 81 12.48 12.98 2.05
C THR A 81 12.08 14.25 1.33
N LEU A 82 10.81 14.64 1.48
CA LEU A 82 10.28 15.91 1.02
C LEU A 82 10.42 16.92 2.16
N ASN A 83 11.06 18.05 1.91
CA ASN A 83 11.27 19.07 2.93
C ASN A 83 10.16 20.13 2.93
N ASN A 84 9.40 20.22 1.85
CA ASN A 84 8.31 21.17 1.68
C ASN A 84 6.97 20.44 1.55
N ASP A 85 5.88 21.18 1.71
CA ASP A 85 4.53 20.65 1.49
C ASP A 85 4.36 20.21 0.03
N PHE A 86 3.56 19.16 -0.15
CA PHE A 86 3.26 18.56 -1.45
C PHE A 86 1.77 18.25 -1.54
N GLU A 87 1.28 18.03 -2.76
CA GLU A 87 -0.12 17.69 -3.01
C GLU A 87 -0.21 16.24 -3.48
N LEU A 88 -1.09 15.45 -2.87
CA LEU A 88 -1.44 14.12 -3.35
C LEU A 88 -2.41 14.27 -4.53
N LEU A 89 -1.95 13.96 -5.74
CA LEU A 89 -2.77 14.09 -6.95
C LEU A 89 -3.62 12.86 -7.20
N GLU A 90 -3.05 11.68 -6.94
CA GLU A 90 -3.67 10.39 -7.21
C GLU A 90 -3.12 9.34 -6.24
N ASN A 91 -3.98 8.43 -5.81
CA ASN A 91 -3.64 7.23 -5.06
C ASN A 91 -4.55 6.09 -5.54
N LYS A 92 -3.97 4.93 -5.83
CA LYS A 92 -4.68 3.74 -6.28
C LYS A 92 -4.03 2.50 -5.70
N SER A 93 -4.84 1.60 -5.18
CA SER A 93 -4.40 0.27 -4.76
C SER A 93 -5.26 -0.82 -5.38
N MET A 94 -4.63 -1.96 -5.62
CA MET A 94 -5.30 -3.18 -6.06
C MET A 94 -4.66 -4.35 -5.35
N SER A 95 -5.50 -5.18 -4.73
CA SER A 95 -5.09 -6.42 -4.09
C SER A 95 -5.82 -7.60 -4.73
N ALA A 96 -5.07 -8.61 -5.13
CA ALA A 96 -5.57 -9.92 -5.53
C ALA A 96 -4.91 -11.01 -4.67
N ILE A 97 -5.35 -12.26 -4.81
CA ILE A 97 -4.72 -13.37 -4.08
C ILE A 97 -3.31 -13.57 -4.64
N GLY A 98 -2.30 -13.14 -3.87
CA GLY A 98 -0.89 -13.27 -4.21
C GLY A 98 -0.26 -12.00 -4.77
N ASP A 99 -1.07 -11.06 -5.28
CA ASP A 99 -0.56 -9.87 -5.95
C ASP A 99 -1.04 -8.60 -5.22
N TYR A 100 -0.12 -7.66 -5.00
CA TYR A 100 -0.41 -6.34 -4.46
C TYR A 100 0.22 -5.27 -5.34
N TYR A 101 -0.57 -4.26 -5.67
CA TYR A 101 -0.16 -3.10 -6.43
C TYR A 101 -0.64 -1.84 -5.72
N HIS A 102 0.26 -0.93 -5.39
CA HIS A 102 -0.07 0.38 -4.84
C HIS A 102 0.72 1.47 -5.55
N THR A 103 0.04 2.49 -6.01
CA THR A 103 0.66 3.64 -6.66
C THR A 103 0.06 4.94 -6.19
N PHE A 104 0.92 5.94 -6.03
CA PHE A 104 0.47 7.31 -5.78
C PHE A 104 1.34 8.30 -6.55
N THR A 105 0.74 9.44 -6.92
CA THR A 105 1.44 10.54 -7.56
C THR A 105 1.32 11.79 -6.71
N LEU A 106 2.47 12.41 -6.44
CA LEU A 106 2.60 13.66 -5.71
C LEU A 106 2.99 14.78 -6.66
N LYS A 107 2.44 15.97 -6.42
CA LYS A 107 3.00 17.22 -6.92
C LYS A 107 3.91 17.80 -5.85
N ILE A 108 5.20 17.85 -6.15
CA ILE A 108 6.25 18.30 -5.24
C ILE A 108 6.73 19.69 -5.61
N THR A 109 7.56 20.30 -4.77
CA THR A 109 8.21 21.57 -5.10
C THR A 109 9.36 21.37 -6.08
N ALA A 110 9.72 22.43 -6.83
CA ALA A 110 10.88 22.40 -7.71
C ALA A 110 12.19 22.15 -6.93
N GLU A 111 12.27 22.63 -5.68
CA GLU A 111 13.42 22.43 -4.80
C GLU A 111 13.57 20.95 -4.40
N ASP A 112 12.48 20.32 -3.95
CA ASP A 112 12.50 18.89 -3.62
C ASP A 112 12.79 18.03 -4.86
N LYS A 113 12.23 18.38 -6.01
CA LYS A 113 12.54 17.73 -7.29
C LYS A 113 14.04 17.77 -7.58
N ILE A 114 14.66 18.95 -7.52
CA ILE A 114 16.09 19.10 -7.79
C ILE A 114 16.93 18.33 -6.76
N LYS A 115 16.56 18.39 -5.48
CA LYS A 115 17.22 17.62 -4.41
C LYS A 115 17.20 16.12 -4.72
N ILE A 116 16.03 15.56 -4.99
CA ILE A 116 15.87 14.12 -5.27
C ILE A 116 16.64 13.72 -6.53
N ILE A 117 16.55 14.51 -7.61
CA ILE A 117 17.31 14.26 -8.84
C ILE A 117 18.81 14.25 -8.56
N ASN A 118 19.31 15.18 -7.75
CA ASN A 118 20.71 15.22 -7.37
C ASN A 118 21.11 14.02 -6.51
N GLU A 119 20.26 13.56 -5.59
CA GLU A 119 20.48 12.33 -4.81
C GLU A 119 20.54 11.09 -5.70
N ILE A 120 19.65 10.97 -6.68
CA ILE A 120 19.65 9.87 -7.67
C ILE A 120 20.94 9.92 -8.51
N LYS A 121 21.27 11.07 -9.09
CA LYS A 121 22.47 11.25 -9.94
C LYS A 121 23.80 11.07 -9.22
N SER A 122 23.88 11.50 -7.96
CA SER A 122 25.10 11.40 -7.15
C SER A 122 25.29 10.02 -6.53
N SER A 123 24.29 9.13 -6.65
CA SER A 123 24.40 7.76 -6.17
C SER A 123 25.46 6.99 -6.96
N LYS A 124 26.27 6.19 -6.25
CA LYS A 124 27.39 5.42 -6.83
C LYS A 124 26.96 4.45 -7.95
N ASN A 125 25.69 4.07 -7.97
CA ASN A 125 25.08 3.12 -8.89
C ASN A 125 24.23 3.79 -9.98
N PHE A 126 24.32 5.11 -10.16
CA PHE A 126 23.57 5.84 -11.19
C PHE A 126 24.02 5.46 -12.61
N ASN A 127 23.07 5.08 -13.47
CA ASN A 127 23.30 4.70 -14.88
C ASN A 127 24.44 3.67 -15.06
N LEU A 128 24.62 2.77 -14.09
CA LEU A 128 25.44 1.58 -14.29
C LEU A 128 24.73 0.66 -15.29
N ASP A 129 24.96 0.92 -16.58
CA ASP A 129 24.32 0.23 -17.70
C ASP A 129 24.76 -1.24 -17.86
N SER A 130 23.78 -2.05 -18.25
CA SER A 130 23.82 -3.35 -18.95
C SER A 130 24.31 -4.65 -18.26
N LYS A 131 24.74 -4.65 -16.99
CA LYS A 131 25.14 -5.91 -16.30
C LYS A 131 24.57 -6.12 -14.90
N ILE A 132 23.66 -5.26 -14.46
CA ILE A 132 22.88 -5.56 -13.27
C ILE A 132 21.80 -6.51 -13.75
N GLU A 133 21.93 -7.80 -13.39
CA GLU A 133 20.94 -8.84 -13.69
C GLU A 133 19.54 -8.29 -13.46
N ASN A 134 18.64 -8.55 -14.41
CA ASN A 134 17.22 -8.41 -14.13
C ASN A 134 16.97 -9.13 -12.81
N TYR A 135 16.30 -8.51 -11.83
CA TYR A 135 16.11 -9.16 -10.52
C TYR A 135 15.44 -10.54 -10.68
N PHE A 136 14.68 -10.71 -11.77
CA PHE A 136 14.04 -11.95 -12.20
C PHE A 136 14.98 -13.01 -12.83
N ASP A 137 16.18 -12.61 -13.30
CA ASP A 137 17.12 -13.51 -13.97
C ASP A 137 17.95 -14.33 -12.96
N ASN A 138 18.24 -13.78 -11.76
CA ASN A 138 19.03 -14.48 -10.75
C ASN A 138 18.16 -15.09 -9.64
N ARG A 139 17.53 -16.24 -9.94
CA ARG A 139 16.55 -16.89 -9.04
C ARG A 139 17.13 -17.42 -7.73
N GLU A 140 18.44 -17.57 -7.61
CA GLU A 140 19.07 -18.10 -6.39
C GLU A 140 18.97 -17.11 -5.22
N ASP A 141 19.04 -15.81 -5.52
CA ASP A 141 19.05 -14.75 -4.50
C ASP A 141 17.77 -13.91 -4.45
N TYR A 142 16.77 -14.25 -5.27
CA TYR A 142 15.48 -13.56 -5.33
C TYR A 142 14.77 -13.49 -3.97
N TYR A 143 14.80 -14.59 -3.19
CA TYR A 143 14.15 -14.65 -1.88
C TYR A 143 15.08 -14.40 -0.69
N ASN A 144 16.41 -14.54 -0.84
CA ASN A 144 17.34 -14.45 0.30
C ASN A 144 18.58 -13.57 0.02
N GLY A 145 18.56 -12.79 -1.04
CA GLY A 145 19.64 -11.88 -1.40
C GLY A 145 19.65 -10.60 -0.56
N PRO A 146 20.67 -9.75 -0.74
CA PRO A 146 20.69 -8.43 -0.13
C PRO A 146 19.64 -7.51 -0.74
N LYS A 147 19.22 -6.50 0.03
CA LYS A 147 18.51 -5.31 -0.47
C LYS A 147 19.32 -4.63 -1.58
N ARG A 148 18.69 -4.30 -2.70
CA ARG A 148 19.33 -3.68 -3.86
C ARG A 148 18.58 -2.43 -4.27
N ILE A 149 19.35 -1.39 -4.57
CA ILE A 149 18.82 -0.14 -5.13
C ILE A 149 19.42 0.04 -6.51
N LYS A 150 18.64 0.52 -7.47
CA LYS A 150 19.08 0.92 -8.81
C LYS A 150 18.66 2.36 -9.04
N ASN A 151 19.59 3.18 -9.55
CA ASN A 151 19.32 4.58 -9.89
C ASN A 151 19.63 4.77 -11.37
N TYR A 152 18.72 5.35 -12.13
CA TYR A 152 18.93 5.57 -13.56
C TYR A 152 18.09 6.71 -14.12
N GLU A 153 18.36 7.09 -15.36
CA GLU A 153 17.65 8.12 -16.09
C GLU A 153 17.01 7.51 -17.34
N THR A 154 15.70 7.74 -17.53
CA THR A 154 14.99 7.43 -18.78
C THR A 154 14.91 8.68 -19.65
N GLU A 155 14.24 8.64 -20.81
CA GLU A 155 14.00 9.85 -21.59
C GLU A 155 13.23 10.92 -20.79
N LYS A 156 12.27 10.50 -19.95
CA LYS A 156 11.31 11.40 -19.29
C LYS A 156 11.50 11.57 -17.79
N GLN A 157 12.19 10.64 -17.12
CA GLN A 157 12.20 10.58 -15.66
C GLN A 157 13.60 10.26 -15.10
N PHE A 158 13.79 10.59 -13.83
CA PHE A 158 14.83 10.02 -12.97
C PHE A 158 14.21 8.97 -12.07
N VAL A 159 14.80 7.78 -12.05
CA VAL A 159 14.20 6.61 -11.41
C VAL A 159 15.11 6.06 -10.32
N ARG A 160 14.51 5.75 -9.18
CA ARG A 160 15.09 4.91 -8.12
C ARG A 160 14.21 3.68 -7.94
N GLU A 161 14.78 2.50 -8.13
CA GLU A 161 14.12 1.21 -7.86
C GLU A 161 14.76 0.55 -6.64
N LEU A 162 13.92 -0.07 -5.82
CA LEU A 162 14.26 -0.88 -4.68
C LEU A 162 13.75 -2.30 -4.91
N PHE A 163 14.64 -3.28 -4.75
CA PHE A 163 14.29 -4.68 -4.63
C PHE A 163 14.76 -5.21 -3.26
N GLU A 164 13.84 -5.75 -2.46
CA GLU A 164 14.12 -6.24 -1.12
C GLU A 164 13.55 -7.67 -0.93
N PRO A 165 14.43 -8.69 -0.89
CA PRO A 165 14.02 -10.07 -0.59
C PRO A 165 13.43 -10.23 0.82
N GLN A 166 12.33 -10.99 0.94
CA GLN A 166 11.58 -11.18 2.20
C GLN A 166 11.71 -12.60 2.81
N GLY A 167 12.66 -13.40 2.32
CA GLY A 167 12.83 -14.79 2.72
C GLY A 167 11.96 -15.78 1.93
N LYS A 168 12.32 -17.07 2.00
CA LYS A 168 11.59 -18.13 1.32
C LYS A 168 10.15 -18.24 1.83
N GLY A 169 9.18 -18.14 0.93
CA GLY A 169 7.75 -18.23 1.23
C GLY A 169 7.02 -16.88 1.28
N ASN A 170 7.76 -15.76 1.13
CA ASN A 170 7.21 -14.42 1.01
C ASN A 170 7.60 -13.82 -0.35
N ALA A 171 6.69 -13.07 -0.97
CA ALA A 171 6.99 -12.25 -2.13
C ALA A 171 8.04 -11.18 -1.76
N PRO A 172 9.07 -10.92 -2.59
CA PRO A 172 9.95 -9.79 -2.37
C PRO A 172 9.19 -8.48 -2.54
N THR A 173 9.70 -7.42 -1.93
CA THR A 173 9.17 -6.07 -2.10
C THR A 173 9.87 -5.42 -3.28
N TRP A 174 9.10 -4.99 -4.28
CA TRP A 174 9.61 -4.16 -5.37
C TRP A 174 8.96 -2.79 -5.30
N ARG A 175 9.79 -1.75 -5.22
CA ARG A 175 9.30 -0.37 -5.20
C ARG A 175 10.05 0.50 -6.16
N LYS A 176 9.37 1.52 -6.66
CA LYS A 176 9.91 2.43 -7.65
C LYS A 176 9.46 3.84 -7.36
N ILE A 177 10.41 4.77 -7.43
CA ILE A 177 10.18 6.22 -7.37
C ILE A 177 10.62 6.79 -8.70
N GLU A 178 9.72 7.52 -9.35
CA GLU A 178 9.98 8.23 -10.59
C GLU A 178 9.76 9.72 -10.40
N VAL A 179 10.75 10.53 -10.77
CA VAL A 179 10.65 11.99 -10.77
C VAL A 179 10.63 12.48 -12.21
N ASP A 180 9.56 13.17 -12.60
CA ASP A 180 9.42 13.69 -13.97
C ASP A 180 10.44 14.80 -14.26
N LYS A 181 11.03 14.79 -15.46
CA LYS A 181 12.02 15.80 -15.86
C LYS A 181 11.41 17.17 -16.15
N ASN A 182 10.19 17.20 -16.68
CA ASN A 182 9.52 18.40 -17.15
C ASN A 182 8.53 18.95 -16.12
N GLU A 183 7.89 18.07 -15.36
CA GLU A 183 6.88 18.40 -14.36
C GLU A 183 7.42 18.26 -12.94
N ASN A 184 6.81 18.96 -11.99
CA ASN A 184 7.17 18.83 -10.57
C ASN A 184 6.36 17.70 -9.94
N THR A 185 6.42 16.52 -10.54
CA THR A 185 5.67 15.34 -10.12
C THR A 185 6.61 14.21 -9.73
N LEU A 186 6.19 13.46 -8.73
CA LEU A 186 6.84 12.25 -8.26
C LEU A 186 5.79 11.14 -8.21
N THR A 187 6.07 10.02 -8.86
CA THR A 187 5.24 8.82 -8.82
C THR A 187 5.94 7.75 -8.02
N PHE A 188 5.18 7.07 -7.16
CA PHE A 188 5.62 5.91 -6.41
C PHE A 188 4.81 4.68 -6.84
N GLU A 189 5.49 3.55 -6.91
CA GLU A 189 4.91 2.22 -7.16
C GLU A 189 5.45 1.25 -6.11
N ASP A 190 4.57 0.44 -5.53
CA ASP A 190 4.89 -0.73 -4.70
C ASP A 190 4.18 -1.94 -5.28
N ILE A 191 4.96 -2.98 -5.55
CA ILE A 191 4.51 -4.23 -6.15
C ILE A 191 5.04 -5.37 -5.29
N ALA A 192 4.13 -6.28 -4.93
CA ALA A 192 4.48 -7.58 -4.36
C ALA A 192 3.82 -8.69 -5.19
N GLU A 193 4.65 -9.59 -5.72
CA GLU A 193 4.31 -10.77 -6.53
C GLU A 193 5.05 -12.03 -6.04
#